data_AF-A0A6P5FA48-F1
#
_entry.id   AF-A0A6P5FA48-F1
#
_cell.length_a   1.000
_cell.length_b   1.000
_cell.length_c   1.000
_cell.angle_alpha   90.00
_cell.angle_beta   90.00
_cell.angle_gamma   90.00
#
_symmetry.space_group_name_H-M   'P 1'
#
loop_
_entity.id
_entity.type
_entity.pdbx_description
1 polymer ?
#
loop_
_entity_poly.entity_id
_entity_poly.type
_entity_poly.pdbx_seq_one_letter_code
_entity_poly.pdbx_strand_id
1 'polypeptide(L)'
;MANAEPQKQLLSLIRDFATEKSRGERRVSDLRKRLVELQYDLDSANSDLASAKRAKEMVEEELQGSQAHLAMTDASMLVIEGRIYRLQEEISKVGSDLAALKREEDVQRDDFINRMSGLNVKIRHFREMVAKESLRQPCHKIPLDNVGKLCSEDDSFDSENIIKNLEVEIKCIDAEMLRLESEYQKELHDHHEVCRELADIERKRFLVEAVMGETKQLQELAGQTAELEKIYASLGEELRKRYTCFGCGFNNMGELEETEN
;
A
#
# COMPACT_ATOMS: atom_id res chain seq x y z
N MET A 1 -67.09 29.92 88.11
CA MET A 1 -66.36 28.94 87.27
C MET A 1 -66.19 29.44 85.82
N ALA A 2 -65.76 30.69 85.60
CA ALA A 2 -65.81 31.33 84.26
C ALA A 2 -64.44 31.71 83.65
N ASN A 3 -63.32 31.26 84.24
CA ASN A 3 -61.98 31.70 83.83
C ASN A 3 -61.10 30.60 83.19
N ALA A 4 -61.67 29.42 82.91
CA ALA A 4 -60.89 28.26 82.44
C ALA A 4 -60.76 28.16 80.90
N GLU A 5 -61.64 28.80 80.15
CA GLU A 5 -61.76 28.60 78.68
C GLU A 5 -60.64 29.28 77.85
N PRO A 6 -60.25 30.55 78.12
CA PRO A 6 -59.16 31.20 77.39
C PRO A 6 -57.80 30.55 77.69
N GLN A 7 -57.63 30.08 78.93
CA GLN A 7 -56.41 29.43 79.39
C GLN A 7 -56.24 28.04 78.73
N LYS A 8 -57.35 27.31 78.53
CA LYS A 8 -57.35 26.05 77.75
C LYS A 8 -57.02 26.28 76.28
N GLN A 9 -57.55 27.32 75.65
CA GLN A 9 -57.24 27.66 74.26
C GLN A 9 -55.75 27.99 74.06
N LEU A 10 -55.16 28.80 74.94
CA LEU A 10 -53.73 29.11 74.89
C LEU A 10 -52.87 27.85 75.03
N LEU A 11 -53.21 26.95 75.96
CA LEU A 11 -52.51 25.67 76.13
C LEU A 11 -52.67 24.74 74.92
N SER A 12 -53.80 24.78 74.21
CA SER A 12 -53.99 24.07 72.95
C SER A 12 -53.05 24.60 71.87
N LEU A 13 -53.03 25.93 71.67
CA LEU A 13 -52.16 26.58 70.68
C LEU A 13 -50.67 26.28 70.90
N ILE A 14 -50.22 26.30 72.16
CA ILE A 14 -48.83 25.94 72.51
C ILE A 14 -48.55 24.47 72.15
N ARG A 15 -49.50 23.57 72.42
CA ARG A 15 -49.37 22.15 72.06
C ARG A 15 -49.33 21.97 70.55
N ASP A 16 -50.25 22.59 69.82
CA ASP A 16 -50.34 22.50 68.36
C ASP A 16 -49.05 23.05 67.73
N PHE A 17 -48.55 24.18 68.20
CA PHE A 17 -47.26 24.74 67.78
C PHE A 17 -46.10 23.78 68.05
N ALA A 18 -46.03 23.18 69.24
CA ALA A 18 -44.98 22.20 69.57
C ALA A 18 -45.07 20.95 68.68
N THR A 19 -46.27 20.46 68.37
CA THR A 19 -46.46 19.32 67.48
C THR A 19 -46.09 19.62 66.04
N GLU A 20 -46.46 20.80 65.51
CA GLU A 20 -46.09 21.20 64.15
C GLU A 20 -44.59 21.49 64.04
N LYS A 21 -43.99 22.10 65.06
CA LYS A 21 -42.52 22.26 65.13
C LYS A 21 -41.81 20.91 65.07
N SER A 22 -42.22 19.94 65.89
CA SER A 22 -41.67 18.57 65.86
C SER A 22 -41.87 17.87 64.51
N ARG A 23 -43.03 18.06 63.86
CA ARG A 23 -43.28 17.54 62.51
C ARG A 23 -42.38 18.21 61.47
N GLY A 24 -42.23 19.52 61.53
CA GLY A 24 -41.36 20.28 60.64
C GLY A 24 -39.90 19.85 60.77
N GLU A 25 -39.39 19.70 61.99
CA GLU A 25 -38.04 19.22 62.26
C GLU A 25 -37.82 17.80 61.69
N ARG A 26 -38.79 16.90 61.85
CA ARG A 26 -38.74 15.57 61.23
C ARG A 26 -38.70 15.63 59.70
N ARG A 27 -39.58 16.42 59.06
CA ARG A 27 -39.56 16.60 57.60
C ARG A 27 -38.20 17.11 57.11
N VAL A 28 -37.60 18.08 57.81
CA VAL A 28 -36.29 18.62 57.45
C VAL A 28 -35.19 17.56 57.61
N SER A 29 -35.20 16.78 58.69
CA SER A 29 -34.26 15.67 58.87
C SER A 29 -34.41 14.60 57.79
N ASP A 30 -35.63 14.22 57.43
CA ASP A 30 -35.90 13.23 56.38
C ASP A 30 -35.42 13.72 55.01
N LEU A 31 -35.68 15.00 54.68
CA LEU A 31 -35.21 15.61 53.44
C LEU A 31 -33.69 15.71 53.39
N ARG A 32 -33.03 16.06 54.50
CA ARG A 32 -31.55 16.07 54.58
C ARG A 32 -30.97 14.69 54.35
N LYS A 33 -31.57 13.65 54.96
CA LYS A 33 -31.14 12.27 54.74
C LYS A 33 -31.29 11.86 53.27
N ARG A 34 -32.44 12.17 52.66
CA ARG A 34 -32.71 11.92 51.24
C ARG A 34 -31.72 12.65 50.33
N LEU A 35 -31.35 13.88 50.67
CA LEU A 35 -30.39 14.66 49.90
C LEU A 35 -29.01 13.99 49.92
N VAL A 36 -28.55 13.53 51.09
CA VAL A 36 -27.28 12.79 51.20
C VAL A 36 -27.32 11.47 50.43
N GLU A 37 -28.43 10.72 50.50
CA GLU A 37 -28.62 9.49 49.72
C GLU A 37 -28.53 9.77 48.20
N LEU A 38 -29.24 10.80 47.71
CA LEU A 38 -29.20 11.19 46.30
C LEU A 38 -27.82 11.69 45.86
N GLN A 39 -27.07 12.36 46.73
CA GLN A 39 -25.71 12.79 46.46
C GLN A 39 -24.79 11.57 46.23
N TYR A 40 -24.92 10.56 47.09
CA TYR A 40 -24.17 9.31 46.96
C TYR A 40 -24.54 8.56 45.67
N ASP A 41 -25.82 8.46 45.35
CA ASP A 41 -26.30 7.82 44.12
C ASP A 41 -25.77 8.53 42.87
N LEU A 42 -25.73 9.88 42.89
CA LEU A 42 -25.19 10.69 41.80
C LEU A 42 -23.68 10.45 41.62
N ASP A 43 -22.92 10.44 42.70
CA ASP A 43 -21.47 10.19 42.67
C ASP A 43 -21.17 8.77 42.17
N SER A 44 -21.95 7.77 42.61
CA SER A 44 -21.86 6.39 42.10
C SER A 44 -22.14 6.31 40.60
N ALA A 45 -23.24 6.91 40.14
CA ALA A 45 -23.61 6.92 38.73
C ALA A 45 -22.56 7.64 37.85
N ASN A 46 -21.97 8.72 38.36
CA ASN A 46 -20.87 9.43 37.67
C ASN A 46 -19.62 8.57 37.55
N SER A 47 -19.27 7.81 38.59
CA SER A 47 -18.15 6.86 38.56
C SER A 47 -18.39 5.75 37.53
N ASP A 48 -19.59 5.19 37.49
CA ASP A 48 -19.98 4.17 36.52
C ASP A 48 -19.93 4.70 35.08
N LEU A 49 -20.43 5.92 34.85
CA LEU A 49 -20.36 6.59 33.55
C LEU A 49 -18.92 6.82 33.10
N ALA A 50 -18.04 7.26 33.99
CA ALA A 50 -16.62 7.46 33.69
C ALA A 50 -15.93 6.13 33.34
N SER A 51 -16.27 5.04 34.02
CA SER A 51 -15.78 3.70 33.71
C SER A 51 -16.27 3.23 32.33
N ALA A 52 -17.55 3.42 32.03
CA ALA A 52 -18.14 3.06 30.74
C ALA A 52 -17.52 3.85 29.57
N LYS A 53 -17.22 5.15 29.76
CA LYS A 53 -16.52 5.97 28.75
C LYS A 53 -15.13 5.43 28.44
N ARG A 54 -14.34 5.12 29.47
CA ARG A 54 -13.00 4.52 29.28
C ARG A 54 -13.06 3.16 28.57
N ALA A 55 -14.05 2.33 28.91
CA ALA A 55 -14.25 1.04 28.23
C ALA A 55 -14.64 1.23 26.76
N LYS A 56 -15.49 2.22 26.45
CA LYS A 56 -15.86 2.58 25.08
C LYS A 56 -14.64 3.03 24.28
N GLU A 57 -13.83 3.94 24.83
CA GLU A 57 -12.61 4.45 24.19
C GLU A 57 -11.64 3.31 23.84
N MET A 58 -11.42 2.37 24.77
CA MET A 58 -10.57 1.18 24.55
C MET A 58 -11.08 0.32 23.38
N VAL A 59 -12.38 0.04 23.32
CA VAL A 59 -12.97 -0.76 22.23
C VAL A 59 -12.92 -0.01 20.90
N GLU A 60 -13.08 1.32 20.89
CA GLU A 60 -12.97 2.13 19.69
C GLU A 60 -11.53 2.15 19.14
N GLU A 61 -10.52 2.23 20.01
CA GLU A 61 -9.11 2.12 19.62
C GLU A 61 -8.80 0.73 19.03
N GLU A 62 -9.28 -0.35 19.66
CA GLU A 62 -9.11 -1.72 19.14
C GLU A 62 -9.81 -1.93 17.78
N LEU A 63 -11.01 -1.35 17.62
CA LEU A 63 -11.73 -1.37 16.35
C LEU A 63 -10.97 -0.62 15.25
N GLN A 64 -10.42 0.56 15.55
CA GLN A 64 -9.60 1.32 14.60
C GLN A 64 -8.35 0.54 14.20
N GLY A 65 -7.66 -0.10 15.15
CA GLY A 65 -6.51 -0.96 14.87
C GLY A 65 -6.89 -2.13 13.96
N SER A 66 -8.03 -2.78 14.22
CA SER A 66 -8.55 -3.87 13.40
C SER A 66 -8.90 -3.41 11.98
N GLN A 67 -9.51 -2.23 11.83
CA GLN A 67 -9.82 -1.64 10.52
C GLN A 67 -8.56 -1.31 9.71
N ALA A 68 -7.52 -0.76 10.35
CA ALA A 68 -6.25 -0.50 9.69
C ALA A 68 -5.58 -1.80 9.20
N HIS A 69 -5.58 -2.85 10.03
CA HIS A 69 -5.04 -4.15 9.66
C HIS A 69 -5.81 -4.79 8.49
N LEU A 70 -7.14 -4.66 8.47
CA LEU A 70 -7.97 -5.11 7.34
C LEU A 70 -7.58 -4.37 6.05
N ALA A 71 -7.47 -3.05 6.08
CA ALA A 71 -7.10 -2.26 4.90
C ALA A 71 -5.70 -2.64 4.35
N MET A 72 -4.73 -2.90 5.23
CA MET A 72 -3.41 -3.40 4.83
C MET A 72 -3.48 -4.79 4.18
N THR A 73 -4.34 -5.66 4.71
CA THR A 73 -4.54 -7.02 4.18
C THR A 73 -5.21 -6.96 2.81
N ASP A 74 -6.22 -6.12 2.63
CA ASP A 74 -6.89 -5.90 1.34
C ASP A 74 -5.93 -5.37 0.28
N ALA A 75 -5.09 -4.39 0.63
CA ALA A 75 -4.05 -3.88 -0.26
C ALA A 75 -3.04 -4.98 -0.66
N SER A 76 -2.63 -5.82 0.28
CA SER A 76 -1.73 -6.95 0.01
C SER A 76 -2.38 -7.99 -0.90
N MET A 77 -3.68 -8.26 -0.73
CA MET A 77 -4.45 -9.15 -1.57
C MET A 77 -4.51 -8.66 -3.02
N LEU A 78 -4.83 -7.38 -3.24
CA LEU A 78 -4.86 -6.77 -4.57
C LEU A 78 -3.51 -6.86 -5.29
N VAL A 79 -2.40 -6.66 -4.57
CA VAL A 79 -1.05 -6.80 -5.14
C VAL A 79 -0.77 -8.24 -5.57
N ILE A 80 -1.14 -9.22 -4.75
CA ILE A 80 -0.96 -10.64 -5.05
C ILE A 80 -1.82 -11.04 -6.25
N GLU A 81 -3.08 -10.63 -6.30
CA GLU A 81 -3.99 -10.87 -7.43
C GLU A 81 -3.43 -10.30 -8.73
N GLY A 82 -2.93 -9.07 -8.72
CA GLY A 82 -2.27 -8.47 -9.87
C GLY A 82 -1.03 -9.25 -10.32
N ARG A 83 -0.26 -9.82 -9.40
CA ARG A 83 0.89 -10.67 -9.73
C ARG A 83 0.46 -12.00 -10.34
N ILE A 84 -0.61 -12.61 -9.84
CA ILE A 84 -1.19 -13.84 -10.40
C ILE A 84 -1.64 -13.59 -11.84
N TYR A 85 -2.33 -12.48 -12.10
CA TYR A 85 -2.78 -12.13 -13.45
C TYR A 85 -1.59 -11.98 -14.42
N ARG A 86 -0.55 -11.25 -14.04
CA ARG A 86 0.66 -11.10 -14.88
C ARG A 86 1.34 -12.44 -15.16
N LEU A 87 1.49 -13.31 -14.15
CA LEU A 87 2.07 -14.63 -14.33
C LEU A 87 1.22 -15.51 -15.27
N GLN A 88 -0.11 -15.40 -15.21
CA GLN A 88 -1.00 -16.12 -16.12
C GLN A 88 -0.85 -15.64 -17.58
N GLU A 89 -0.67 -14.34 -17.79
CA GLU A 89 -0.38 -13.77 -19.11
C GLU A 89 0.96 -14.27 -19.66
N GLU A 90 2.02 -14.26 -18.84
CA GLU A 90 3.34 -14.78 -19.20
C GLU A 90 3.29 -16.28 -19.54
N ILE A 91 2.62 -17.09 -18.71
CA ILE A 91 2.41 -18.52 -18.98
C ILE A 91 1.68 -18.74 -20.30
N SER A 92 0.65 -17.93 -20.57
CA SER A 92 -0.11 -18.02 -21.83
C SER A 92 0.76 -17.69 -23.04
N LYS A 93 1.58 -16.65 -22.94
CA LYS A 93 2.53 -16.24 -23.99
C LYS A 93 3.59 -17.31 -24.26
N VAL A 94 4.24 -17.81 -23.20
CA VAL A 94 5.22 -18.91 -23.32
C VAL A 94 4.57 -20.15 -23.92
N GLY A 95 3.32 -20.44 -23.54
CA GLY A 95 2.53 -21.53 -24.13
C GLY A 95 2.30 -21.36 -25.63
N SER A 96 1.97 -20.16 -26.10
CA SER A 96 1.80 -19.88 -27.54
C SER A 96 3.11 -19.96 -28.31
N ASP A 97 4.21 -19.46 -27.73
CA ASP A 97 5.54 -19.48 -28.34
C ASP A 97 6.03 -20.92 -28.51
N LEU A 98 5.85 -21.75 -27.47
CA LEU A 98 6.16 -23.18 -27.52
C LEU A 98 5.35 -23.90 -28.60
N ALA A 99 4.06 -23.60 -28.72
CA ALA A 99 3.20 -24.19 -29.75
C ALA A 99 3.60 -23.76 -31.18
N ALA A 100 4.13 -22.55 -31.35
CA ALA A 100 4.69 -22.08 -32.62
C ALA A 100 5.98 -22.81 -32.96
N LEU A 101 6.92 -22.90 -32.02
CA LEU A 101 8.18 -23.62 -32.20
C LEU A 101 7.96 -25.09 -32.53
N LYS A 102 7.01 -25.75 -31.87
CA LYS A 102 6.69 -27.16 -32.16
C LYS A 102 6.17 -27.37 -33.58
N ARG A 103 5.34 -26.44 -34.09
CA ARG A 103 4.87 -26.50 -35.48
C ARG A 103 6.02 -26.31 -36.47
N GLU A 104 6.93 -25.39 -36.18
CA GLU A 104 8.12 -25.16 -36.99
C GLU A 104 9.05 -26.39 -36.99
N GLU A 105 9.29 -26.98 -35.82
CA GLU A 105 10.06 -28.22 -35.68
C GLU A 105 9.44 -29.36 -36.51
N ASP A 106 8.13 -29.55 -36.44
CA ASP A 106 7.42 -30.58 -37.20
C ASP A 106 7.63 -30.38 -38.71
N VAL A 107 7.54 -29.14 -39.22
CA VAL A 107 7.79 -28.81 -40.63
C VAL A 107 9.24 -29.11 -41.01
N GLN A 108 10.21 -28.64 -40.22
CA GLN A 108 11.64 -28.84 -40.50
C GLN A 108 12.03 -30.32 -40.48
N ARG A 109 11.49 -31.09 -39.52
CA ARG A 109 11.70 -32.54 -39.43
C ARG A 109 11.17 -33.25 -40.66
N ASP A 110 9.96 -32.93 -41.09
CA ASP A 110 9.33 -33.56 -42.25
C ASP A 110 10.10 -33.20 -43.55
N ASP A 111 10.54 -31.95 -43.69
CA ASP A 111 11.40 -31.51 -44.79
C ASP A 111 12.74 -32.27 -44.82
N PHE A 112 13.38 -32.46 -43.67
CA PHE A 112 14.60 -33.26 -43.56
C PHE A 112 14.35 -34.72 -43.98
N ILE A 113 13.30 -35.36 -43.47
CA ILE A 113 12.93 -36.73 -43.82
C ILE A 113 12.69 -36.88 -45.33
N ASN A 114 12.01 -35.90 -45.95
CA ASN A 114 11.75 -35.89 -47.38
C ASN A 114 13.04 -35.78 -48.20
N ARG A 115 13.96 -34.87 -47.80
CA ARG A 115 15.28 -34.73 -48.46
C ARG A 115 16.12 -36.00 -48.34
N MET A 116 16.18 -36.60 -47.16
CA MET A 116 16.91 -37.84 -46.92
C MET A 116 16.33 -39.02 -47.71
N SER A 117 15.01 -39.10 -47.79
CA SER A 117 14.33 -40.11 -48.62
C SER A 117 14.65 -39.92 -50.10
N GLY A 118 14.61 -38.69 -50.60
CA GLY A 118 15.02 -38.36 -51.97
C GLY A 118 16.48 -38.70 -52.27
N LEU A 119 17.39 -38.45 -51.33
CA LEU A 119 18.79 -38.84 -51.44
C LEU A 119 18.94 -40.36 -51.52
N ASN A 120 18.25 -41.11 -50.67
CA ASN A 120 18.27 -42.58 -50.69
C ASN A 120 17.79 -43.16 -52.02
N VAL A 121 16.78 -42.55 -52.65
CA VAL A 121 16.33 -42.91 -54.00
C VAL A 121 17.44 -42.69 -55.03
N LYS A 122 18.11 -41.53 -54.99
CA LYS A 122 19.22 -41.22 -55.90
C LYS A 122 20.40 -42.19 -55.73
N ILE A 123 20.76 -42.54 -54.50
CA ILE A 123 21.82 -43.52 -54.21
C ILE A 123 21.46 -44.88 -54.80
N ARG A 124 20.22 -45.35 -54.63
CA ARG A 124 19.77 -46.63 -55.19
C ARG A 124 19.86 -46.62 -56.72
N HIS A 125 19.34 -45.58 -57.35
CA HIS A 125 19.42 -45.42 -58.81
C HIS A 125 20.86 -45.43 -59.31
N PHE A 126 21.77 -44.70 -58.65
CA PHE A 126 23.19 -44.69 -59.00
C PHE A 126 23.80 -46.09 -58.91
N ARG A 127 23.56 -46.83 -57.84
CA ARG A 127 24.04 -48.22 -57.68
C ARG A 127 23.50 -49.14 -58.78
N GLU A 128 22.23 -49.00 -59.15
CA GLU A 128 21.63 -49.76 -60.25
C GLU A 128 22.26 -49.43 -61.61
N MET A 129 22.55 -48.15 -61.89
CA MET A 129 23.26 -47.77 -63.13
C MET A 129 24.65 -48.39 -63.18
N VAL A 130 25.43 -48.30 -62.09
CA VAL A 130 26.77 -48.88 -62.00
C VAL A 130 26.73 -50.40 -62.20
N ALA A 131 25.75 -51.10 -61.62
CA ALA A 131 25.56 -52.53 -61.80
C ALA A 131 25.21 -52.92 -63.26
N LYS A 132 24.39 -52.12 -63.95
CA LYS A 132 24.05 -52.33 -65.37
C LYS A 132 25.26 -52.09 -66.29
N GLU A 133 26.08 -51.10 -65.98
CA GLU A 133 27.30 -50.78 -66.74
C GLU A 133 28.34 -51.91 -66.62
N SER A 134 28.51 -52.47 -65.42
CA SER A 134 29.43 -53.57 -65.15
C SER A 134 29.00 -54.93 -65.76
N LEU A 135 27.71 -55.10 -66.08
CA LEU A 135 27.20 -56.26 -66.83
C LEU A 135 27.38 -56.13 -68.36
N ARG A 136 27.66 -54.93 -68.89
CA ARG A 136 27.88 -54.71 -70.33
C ARG A 136 29.33 -54.94 -70.78
N GLN A 137 30.24 -55.29 -69.87
CA GLN A 137 31.66 -55.46 -70.16
C GLN A 137 32.04 -56.95 -70.19
N PRO A 138 32.43 -57.52 -71.36
CA PRO A 138 33.04 -58.84 -71.42
C PRO A 138 34.40 -58.79 -70.70
N CYS A 139 34.58 -59.70 -69.74
CA CYS A 139 35.80 -59.85 -68.96
C CYS A 139 37.00 -60.17 -69.88
N HIS A 140 37.85 -59.18 -70.14
CA HIS A 140 39.20 -59.39 -70.63
C HIS A 140 40.19 -59.07 -69.50
N LYS A 141 40.77 -60.14 -68.95
CA LYS A 141 41.98 -60.11 -68.11
C LYS A 141 43.13 -59.51 -68.94
N ILE A 142 43.92 -58.59 -68.36
CA ILE A 142 45.38 -58.40 -68.55
C ILE A 142 45.84 -57.15 -67.75
N PRO A 143 47.11 -57.10 -67.29
CA PRO A 143 47.47 -56.72 -65.92
C PRO A 143 47.95 -55.27 -65.69
N LEU A 144 48.03 -55.01 -64.38
CA LEU A 144 48.79 -54.00 -63.65
C LEU A 144 50.04 -53.49 -64.39
N ASP A 145 50.09 -52.19 -64.71
CA ASP A 145 51.21 -51.30 -64.35
C ASP A 145 50.94 -49.83 -64.72
N ASN A 146 51.53 -48.94 -63.92
CA ASN A 146 51.76 -47.48 -64.10
C ASN A 146 50.66 -46.47 -63.74
N VAL A 147 50.64 -46.15 -62.44
CA VAL A 147 50.72 -44.82 -61.81
C VAL A 147 50.86 -43.63 -62.78
N GLY A 148 50.05 -42.56 -62.59
CA GLY A 148 50.39 -41.28 -63.20
C GLY A 148 49.41 -40.10 -63.18
N LYS A 149 48.71 -39.85 -62.06
CA LYS A 149 48.33 -38.49 -61.57
C LYS A 149 47.81 -37.46 -62.60
N LEU A 150 46.49 -37.40 -62.74
CA LEU A 150 45.76 -36.21 -63.17
C LEU A 150 45.01 -35.66 -61.94
N CYS A 151 45.50 -34.56 -61.37
CA CYS A 151 44.77 -33.77 -60.37
C CYS A 151 44.52 -32.38 -60.94
N SER A 152 43.28 -32.18 -61.38
CA SER A 152 42.41 -31.02 -61.09
C SER A 152 43.08 -29.70 -60.68
N GLU A 153 43.07 -28.73 -61.60
CA GLU A 153 43.13 -27.30 -61.33
C GLU A 153 41.78 -26.68 -61.71
N ASP A 154 40.79 -26.68 -60.80
CA ASP A 154 39.62 -25.79 -60.93
C ASP A 154 38.81 -25.52 -59.62
N ASP A 155 39.23 -26.03 -58.45
CA ASP A 155 38.49 -25.84 -57.18
C ASP A 155 38.99 -24.65 -56.31
N SER A 156 39.98 -23.88 -56.79
CA SER A 156 40.65 -22.85 -55.98
C SER A 156 39.93 -21.49 -55.94
N PHE A 157 39.07 -21.18 -56.91
CA PHE A 157 38.48 -19.83 -57.03
C PHE A 157 37.23 -19.62 -56.16
N ASP A 158 36.51 -20.69 -55.81
CA ASP A 158 35.26 -20.61 -55.03
C ASP A 158 35.54 -20.49 -53.52
N SER A 159 36.57 -21.18 -53.04
CA SER A 159 36.99 -21.16 -51.62
C SER A 159 37.46 -19.77 -51.17
N GLU A 160 38.19 -19.03 -52.02
CA GLU A 160 38.70 -17.70 -51.68
C GLU A 160 37.60 -16.64 -51.63
N ASN A 161 36.56 -16.78 -52.46
CA ASN A 161 35.39 -15.90 -52.44
C ASN A 161 34.52 -16.14 -51.19
N ILE A 162 34.36 -17.40 -50.79
CA ILE A 162 33.67 -17.77 -49.54
C ILE A 162 34.40 -17.18 -48.33
N ILE A 163 35.74 -17.28 -48.27
CA ILE A 163 36.54 -16.72 -47.18
C ILE A 163 36.37 -15.19 -47.12
N LYS A 164 36.47 -14.49 -48.25
CA LYS A 164 36.27 -13.02 -48.29
C LYS A 164 34.87 -12.61 -47.84
N ASN A 165 33.83 -13.37 -48.18
CA ASN A 165 32.47 -13.09 -47.73
C ASN A 165 32.33 -13.29 -46.21
N LEU A 166 32.89 -14.37 -45.66
CA LEU A 166 32.90 -14.62 -44.22
C LEU A 166 33.68 -13.53 -43.45
N GLU A 167 34.79 -13.04 -44.00
CA GLU A 167 35.55 -11.93 -43.40
C GLU A 167 34.74 -10.63 -43.33
N VAL A 168 33.90 -10.35 -44.33
CA VAL A 168 33.00 -9.19 -44.32
C VAL A 168 31.89 -9.39 -43.29
N GLU A 169 31.29 -10.59 -43.23
CA GLU A 169 30.22 -10.91 -42.30
C GLU A 169 30.70 -10.83 -40.84
N ILE A 170 31.89 -11.36 -40.53
CA ILE A 170 32.53 -11.22 -39.21
C ILE A 170 32.71 -9.75 -38.83
N LYS A 171 33.21 -8.91 -39.75
CA LYS A 171 33.38 -7.47 -39.49
C LYS A 171 32.04 -6.75 -39.25
N CYS A 172 30.99 -7.14 -39.96
CA CYS A 172 29.65 -6.60 -39.74
C CYS A 172 29.12 -6.98 -38.35
N ILE A 173 29.26 -8.25 -37.96
CA ILE A 173 28.86 -8.74 -36.63
C ILE A 173 29.67 -8.05 -35.53
N ASP A 174 30.97 -7.88 -35.70
CA ASP A 174 31.83 -7.16 -34.74
C ASP A 174 31.39 -5.70 -34.55
N ALA A 175 31.05 -5.01 -35.64
CA ALA A 175 30.55 -3.64 -35.59
C ALA A 175 29.18 -3.55 -34.89
N GLU A 176 28.29 -4.51 -35.13
CA GLU A 176 26.99 -4.59 -34.47
C GLU A 176 27.11 -4.91 -32.98
N MET A 177 28.00 -5.84 -32.62
CA MET A 177 28.29 -6.21 -31.24
C MET A 177 28.81 -4.99 -30.44
N LEU A 178 29.77 -4.24 -30.99
CA LEU A 178 30.29 -3.02 -30.34
C LEU A 178 29.20 -1.96 -30.15
N ARG A 179 28.30 -1.81 -31.13
CA ARG A 179 27.15 -0.88 -31.01
C ARG A 179 26.23 -1.31 -29.87
N LEU A 180 25.86 -2.58 -29.83
CA LEU A 180 24.97 -3.13 -28.80
C LEU A 180 25.60 -3.05 -27.40
N GLU A 181 26.91 -3.32 -27.28
CA GLU A 181 27.62 -3.16 -26.01
C GLU A 181 27.60 -1.70 -25.54
N SER A 182 27.82 -0.74 -26.44
CA SER A 182 27.73 0.68 -26.10
C SER A 182 26.32 1.09 -25.67
N GLU A 183 25.28 0.58 -26.33
CA GLU A 183 23.88 0.83 -25.96
C GLU A 183 23.55 0.23 -24.60
N TYR A 184 23.98 -1.01 -24.34
CA TYR A 184 23.79 -1.67 -23.06
C TYR A 184 24.46 -0.91 -21.90
N GLN A 185 25.69 -0.42 -22.10
CA GLN A 185 26.39 0.37 -21.08
C GLN A 185 25.66 1.69 -20.78
N LYS A 186 25.10 2.34 -21.80
CA LYS A 186 24.29 3.54 -21.62
C LYS A 186 23.02 3.25 -20.84
N GLU A 187 22.28 2.22 -21.22
CA GLU A 187 21.06 1.78 -20.53
C GLU A 187 21.34 1.45 -19.05
N LEU A 188 22.47 0.79 -18.78
CA LEU A 188 22.91 0.46 -17.43
C LEU A 188 23.23 1.72 -16.60
N HIS A 189 23.79 2.76 -17.24
CA HIS A 189 23.99 4.05 -16.57
C HIS A 189 22.65 4.75 -16.28
N ASP A 190 21.77 4.83 -17.27
CA ASP A 190 20.44 5.47 -17.16
C ASP A 190 19.61 4.77 -16.07
N HIS A 191 19.66 3.44 -16.00
CA HIS A 191 19.02 2.66 -14.94
C HIS A 191 19.54 3.02 -13.54
N HIS A 192 20.85 3.15 -13.36
CA HIS A 192 21.43 3.55 -12.07
C HIS A 192 21.06 4.98 -11.67
N GLU A 193 20.91 5.89 -12.65
CA GLU A 193 20.47 7.26 -12.41
C GLU A 193 19.01 7.28 -11.94
N VAL A 194 18.11 6.61 -12.66
CA VAL A 194 16.69 6.48 -12.27
C VAL A 194 16.53 5.86 -10.89
N CYS A 195 17.28 4.80 -10.55
CA CYS A 195 17.24 4.21 -9.21
C CYS A 195 17.63 5.19 -8.10
N ARG A 196 18.58 6.09 -8.39
CA ARG A 196 19.03 7.13 -7.46
C ARG A 196 17.95 8.19 -7.26
N GLU A 197 17.39 8.69 -8.35
CA GLU A 197 16.32 9.68 -8.32
C GLU A 197 15.07 9.15 -7.60
N LEU A 198 14.73 7.89 -7.84
CA LEU A 198 13.63 7.22 -7.15
C LEU A 198 13.87 7.26 -5.64
N ALA A 199 15.04 6.81 -5.16
CA ALA A 199 15.38 6.83 -3.75
C ALA A 199 15.33 8.24 -3.13
N ASP A 200 15.69 9.27 -3.89
CA ASP A 200 15.59 10.67 -3.46
C ASP A 200 14.12 11.13 -3.34
N ILE A 201 13.27 10.75 -4.29
CA ILE A 201 11.83 11.03 -4.25
C ILE A 201 11.18 10.31 -3.06
N GLU A 202 11.55 9.06 -2.79
CA GLU A 202 11.00 8.31 -1.66
C GLU A 202 11.33 9.00 -0.33
N ARG A 203 12.58 9.47 -0.16
CA ARG A 203 12.98 10.24 1.03
C ARG A 203 12.19 11.55 1.16
N LYS A 204 11.96 12.26 0.05
CA LYS A 204 11.13 13.48 0.05
C LYS A 204 9.68 13.19 0.41
N ARG A 205 9.10 12.10 -0.07
CA ARG A 205 7.73 11.66 0.27
C ARG A 205 7.59 11.43 1.78
N PHE A 206 8.51 10.68 2.39
CA PHE A 206 8.48 10.45 3.85
C PHE A 206 8.52 11.78 4.64
N LEU A 207 9.33 12.74 4.20
CA LEU A 207 9.41 14.06 4.83
C LEU A 207 8.09 14.83 4.70
N VAL A 208 7.47 14.82 3.50
CA VAL A 208 6.18 15.49 3.27
C VAL A 208 5.07 14.88 4.11
N GLU A 209 5.01 13.56 4.24
CA GLU A 209 4.04 12.87 5.09
C GLU A 209 4.19 13.26 6.57
N ALA A 210 5.43 13.36 7.06
CA ALA A 210 5.71 13.83 8.42
C ALA A 210 5.23 15.28 8.63
N VAL A 211 5.58 16.18 7.71
CA VAL A 211 5.17 17.60 7.75
C VAL A 211 3.65 17.73 7.70
N MET A 212 2.96 16.93 6.88
CA MET A 212 1.49 16.90 6.85
C MET A 212 0.90 16.46 8.20
N GLY A 213 1.49 15.46 8.85
CA GLY A 213 1.10 15.01 10.18
C GLY A 213 1.25 16.11 11.24
N GLU A 214 2.41 16.76 11.29
CA GLU A 214 2.66 17.90 12.20
C GLU A 214 1.74 19.08 11.93
N THR A 215 1.50 19.40 10.65
CA THR A 215 0.59 20.49 10.25
C THR A 215 -0.83 20.23 10.73
N LYS A 216 -1.30 18.98 10.67
CA LYS A 216 -2.62 18.60 11.18
C LYS A 216 -2.71 18.80 12.70
N GLN A 217 -1.68 18.41 13.45
CA GLN A 217 -1.62 18.65 14.89
C GLN A 217 -1.62 20.14 15.23
N LEU A 218 -0.84 20.95 14.49
CA LEU A 218 -0.84 22.41 14.66
C LEU A 218 -2.22 23.03 14.40
N GLN A 219 -2.93 22.56 13.37
CA GLN A 219 -4.28 23.04 13.06
C GLN A 219 -5.29 22.70 14.18
N GLU A 220 -5.17 21.51 14.78
CA GLU A 220 -6.01 21.11 15.92
C GLU A 220 -5.73 21.97 17.16
N LEU A 221 -4.45 22.17 17.50
CA LEU A 221 -4.04 23.04 18.61
C LEU A 221 -4.51 24.47 18.40
N ALA A 222 -4.37 25.03 17.19
CA ALA A 222 -4.87 26.36 16.86
C ALA A 222 -6.39 26.47 17.06
N GLY A 223 -7.14 25.41 16.71
CA GLY A 223 -8.58 25.34 16.97
C GLY A 223 -8.92 25.35 18.46
N GLN A 224 -8.17 24.58 19.27
CA GLN A 224 -8.34 24.56 20.73
C GLN A 224 -8.01 25.93 21.35
N THR A 225 -6.93 26.59 20.90
CA THR A 225 -6.54 27.93 21.37
C THR A 225 -7.62 28.96 21.06
N ALA A 226 -8.17 28.96 19.84
CA ALA A 226 -9.23 29.90 19.46
C ALA A 226 -10.50 29.72 20.30
N GLU A 227 -10.88 28.47 20.64
CA GLU A 227 -12.03 28.22 21.52
C GLU A 227 -11.76 28.70 22.96
N LEU A 228 -10.54 28.48 23.47
CA LEU A 228 -10.13 29.02 24.77
C LEU A 228 -10.19 30.55 24.80
N GLU A 229 -9.66 31.23 23.77
CA GLU A 229 -9.72 32.70 23.66
C GLU A 229 -11.16 33.22 23.72
N LYS A 230 -12.09 32.54 23.04
CA LYS A 230 -13.53 32.87 23.06
C LYS A 230 -14.13 32.69 24.46
N ILE A 231 -13.77 31.62 25.18
CA ILE A 231 -14.19 31.39 26.57
C ILE A 231 -13.66 32.51 27.46
N TYR A 232 -12.38 32.86 27.36
CA TYR A 232 -11.77 33.94 28.14
C TYR A 232 -12.41 35.30 27.84
N ALA A 233 -12.68 35.62 26.57
CA ALA A 233 -13.38 36.85 26.19
C ALA A 233 -14.78 36.92 26.80
N SER A 234 -15.55 35.82 26.72
CA SER A 234 -16.89 35.72 27.32
C SER A 234 -16.84 35.90 28.84
N LEU A 235 -15.88 35.26 29.51
CA LEU A 235 -15.69 35.39 30.96
C LEU A 235 -15.32 36.83 31.34
N GLY A 236 -14.45 37.47 30.58
CA GLY A 236 -14.06 38.87 30.77
C GLY A 236 -15.24 39.83 30.62
N GLU A 237 -16.12 39.60 29.64
CA GLU A 237 -17.38 40.36 29.51
C GLU A 237 -18.33 40.14 30.69
N GLU A 238 -18.46 38.90 31.16
CA GLU A 238 -19.33 38.58 32.29
C GLU A 238 -18.82 39.22 33.59
N LEU A 239 -17.52 39.16 33.83
CA LEU A 239 -16.88 39.88 34.94
C LEU A 239 -17.15 41.38 34.84
N ARG A 240 -16.89 42.00 33.68
CA ARG A 240 -17.17 43.43 33.46
C ARG A 240 -18.62 43.79 33.80
N LYS A 241 -19.59 42.97 33.39
CA LYS A 241 -21.02 43.15 33.73
C LYS A 241 -21.28 43.09 35.24
N ARG A 242 -20.67 42.14 35.95
CA ARG A 242 -20.86 41.98 37.42
C ARG A 242 -20.30 43.14 38.23
N TYR A 243 -19.21 43.75 37.78
CA TYR A 243 -18.53 44.82 38.50
C TYR A 243 -18.94 46.23 38.05
N THR A 244 -19.82 46.35 37.05
CA THR A 244 -20.39 47.64 36.63
C THR A 244 -21.57 48.01 37.53
N CYS A 245 -21.53 49.19 38.15
CA CYS A 245 -22.61 49.70 38.99
C CYS A 245 -23.86 50.02 38.15
N PHE A 246 -25.01 49.44 38.51
CA PHE A 246 -26.27 49.65 37.81
C PHE A 246 -26.80 51.09 37.82
N GLY A 247 -26.40 51.91 38.78
CA GLY A 247 -26.91 53.28 38.93
C GLY A 247 -26.12 54.35 38.16
N CYS A 248 -24.80 54.17 38.00
CA CYS A 248 -23.92 55.16 37.37
C CYS A 248 -23.06 54.62 36.22
N GLY A 249 -23.10 53.31 35.94
CA GLY A 249 -22.32 52.69 34.87
C GLY A 249 -20.81 52.62 35.12
N PHE A 250 -20.33 53.01 36.31
CA PHE A 250 -18.92 52.94 36.66
C PHE A 250 -18.48 51.48 36.87
N ASN A 251 -17.38 51.08 36.24
CA ASN A 251 -16.79 49.75 36.40
C ASN A 251 -15.81 49.74 37.58
N ASN A 252 -16.14 48.97 38.61
CA ASN A 252 -15.34 48.88 39.84
C ASN A 252 -14.07 47.99 39.69
N MET A 253 -13.75 47.50 38.49
CA MET A 253 -12.54 46.71 38.21
C MET A 253 -11.25 47.53 38.07
N GLY A 254 -11.35 48.87 37.98
CA GLY A 254 -10.28 49.77 37.55
C GLY A 254 -9.07 49.97 38.48
N GLU A 255 -8.78 49.06 39.41
CA GLU A 255 -7.54 49.08 40.22
C GLU A 255 -6.60 47.89 39.94
N LEU A 256 -6.95 46.99 39.01
CA LEU A 256 -6.15 45.78 38.72
C LEU A 256 -5.48 45.75 37.34
N GLU A 257 -5.68 46.78 36.51
CA GLU A 257 -5.10 46.84 35.14
C GLU A 257 -3.77 47.62 35.04
N GLU A 258 -3.27 48.24 36.13
CA GLU A 258 -2.00 48.99 36.13
C GLU A 258 -0.82 48.23 36.75
N THR A 259 -0.55 46.98 36.36
CA THR A 259 0.79 46.39 36.57
C THR A 259 1.09 45.34 35.53
N GLU A 260 1.54 45.73 34.34
CA GLU A 260 2.39 44.90 33.48
C GLU A 260 3.08 45.81 32.43
N ASN A 261 4.23 46.36 32.83
CA ASN A 261 5.31 46.84 31.96
C ASN A 261 6.47 45.87 32.07
#